data_AF-A0AAJ1LBI1-F1
#
_entry.id   AF-A0AAJ1LBI1-F1
#
_cell.length_a   1.000
_cell.length_b   1.000
_cell.length_c   1.000
_cell.angle_alpha   90.00
_cell.angle_beta   90.00
_cell.angle_gamma   90.00
#
_symmetry.space_group_name_H-M   'P 1'
#
loop_
_entity.id
_entity.type
_entity.pdbx_description
1 polymer ?
#
loop_
_entity_poly.entity_id
_entity_poly.type
_entity_poly.pdbx_seq_one_letter_code
_entity_poly.pdbx_strand_id
1 'polypeptide(L)'
;MNPKLFEELNLKKELHPKFLHLKKTPSLINQKEQLEKWFEGFEDRDNKIVKEFQTTYHSAFWEIYLYRVFKEMGYEIDFSHAMPDFILKSRPTNILVEATTANIKKGGVNEETRNESNFLNQFVPPMLQPNFDYELKEAITRYGSSIWDKKNKYNDTYKNRDWVSPDNPYVIALSSYAQVDYGRDYIYGILALLFGLYFVPEQNDFISKESILKNGTNKELPLGIFLDESYSEVSAIIFSTTTTIGKLDATVCSNNSSYTDNLVFNLYRDFNDEVEPYKRTLITPESPETLTDGLFVFHNPMAKAPISLETFYASGITQYYIDVNGTFGRIGNPNPTVARMSFPKQFAYRFIPPIEQNVQNYNFYARKYINSYL
;
A
#
# COMPACT_ATOMS: atom_id res chain seq x y z
N MET A 1 20.31 -1.74 -23.35
CA MET A 1 20.94 -2.29 -22.14
C MET A 1 19.92 -2.07 -21.04
N ASN A 2 19.48 -3.11 -20.33
CA ASN A 2 18.49 -2.91 -19.27
C ASN A 2 19.11 -2.02 -18.18
N PRO A 3 18.38 -0.98 -17.72
CA PRO A 3 18.85 -0.14 -16.64
C PRO A 3 19.16 -1.00 -15.40
N LYS A 4 20.20 -0.64 -14.64
CA LYS A 4 20.58 -1.33 -13.40
C LYS A 4 20.28 -0.41 -12.22
N LEU A 5 19.42 -0.83 -11.30
CA LEU A 5 18.96 0.03 -10.20
C LEU A 5 20.10 0.57 -9.33
N PHE A 6 21.14 -0.24 -9.13
CA PHE A 6 22.28 0.09 -8.25
C PHE A 6 23.49 0.69 -8.96
N GLU A 7 23.39 1.00 -10.26
CA GLU A 7 24.51 1.60 -11.01
C GLU A 7 24.97 2.93 -10.41
N GLU A 8 26.23 3.26 -10.64
CA GLU A 8 26.79 4.54 -10.18
C GLU A 8 26.37 5.65 -11.13
N LEU A 9 25.49 6.53 -10.62
CA LEU A 9 25.08 7.72 -11.32
C LEU A 9 25.85 8.94 -10.77
N ASN A 10 26.31 9.80 -11.67
CA ASN A 10 26.89 11.10 -11.28
C ASN A 10 25.76 12.09 -10.96
N LEU A 11 25.19 11.97 -9.76
CA LEU A 11 24.06 12.77 -9.30
C LEU A 11 24.53 14.00 -8.52
N LYS A 12 23.96 15.16 -8.84
CA LYS A 12 24.13 16.40 -8.06
C LYS A 12 23.28 16.44 -6.78
N LYS A 13 22.41 15.45 -6.58
CA LYS A 13 21.53 15.33 -5.41
C LYS A 13 22.07 14.28 -4.46
N GLU A 14 21.80 14.46 -3.17
CA GLU A 14 22.10 13.45 -2.15
C GLU A 14 21.29 12.16 -2.39
N LEU A 15 21.91 11.03 -2.09
CA LEU A 15 21.29 9.72 -2.20
C LEU A 15 20.38 9.47 -1.00
N HIS A 16 19.24 8.83 -1.24
CA HIS A 16 18.28 8.54 -0.18
C HIS A 16 18.85 7.55 0.86
N PRO A 17 18.66 7.77 2.18
CA PRO A 17 19.19 6.90 3.22
C PRO A 17 18.81 5.42 3.06
N LYS A 18 17.57 5.13 2.64
CA LYS A 18 17.15 3.73 2.39
C LYS A 18 17.81 3.10 1.16
N PHE A 19 18.03 3.89 0.10
CA PHE A 19 18.80 3.42 -1.05
C PHE A 19 20.22 3.09 -0.62
N LEU A 20 20.86 3.97 0.16
CA LEU A 20 22.19 3.73 0.71
C LEU A 20 22.25 2.49 1.61
N HIS A 21 21.25 2.33 2.49
CA HIS A 21 21.14 1.15 3.35
C HIS A 21 21.07 -0.14 2.52
N LEU A 22 20.18 -0.19 1.52
CA LEU A 22 20.06 -1.34 0.63
C LEU A 22 21.32 -1.56 -0.22
N LYS A 23 21.95 -0.49 -0.74
CA LYS A 23 23.15 -0.58 -1.59
C LYS A 23 24.38 -1.05 -0.82
N LYS A 24 24.60 -0.52 0.40
CA LYS A 24 25.85 -0.66 1.16
C LYS A 24 25.85 -1.79 2.19
N THR A 25 24.70 -2.29 2.62
CA THR A 25 24.61 -3.33 3.66
C THR A 25 24.85 -4.72 3.04
N PRO A 26 25.94 -5.43 3.38
CA PRO A 26 26.27 -6.72 2.74
C PRO A 26 25.22 -7.82 2.97
N SER A 27 24.60 -7.85 4.16
CA SER A 27 23.55 -8.84 4.48
C SER A 27 22.26 -8.64 3.68
N LEU A 28 22.10 -7.53 2.95
CA LEU A 28 20.94 -7.28 2.10
C LEU A 28 21.15 -7.71 0.64
N ILE A 29 22.16 -8.53 0.34
CA ILE A 29 22.46 -8.97 -1.03
C ILE A 29 21.26 -9.67 -1.70
N ASN A 30 20.57 -10.55 -0.98
CA ASN A 30 19.39 -11.25 -1.51
C ASN A 30 18.25 -10.28 -1.86
N GLN A 31 18.06 -9.22 -1.07
CA GLN A 31 17.04 -8.20 -1.28
C GLN A 31 17.38 -7.33 -2.49
N LYS A 32 18.66 -6.98 -2.68
CA LYS A 32 19.13 -6.25 -3.87
C LYS A 32 18.87 -7.08 -5.13
N GLU A 33 19.27 -8.35 -5.13
CA GLU A 33 19.05 -9.26 -6.25
C GLU A 33 17.56 -9.47 -6.51
N GLN A 34 16.74 -9.61 -5.46
CA GLN A 34 15.30 -9.74 -5.59
C GLN A 34 14.65 -8.48 -6.18
N LEU A 35 15.13 -7.30 -5.82
CA LEU A 35 14.62 -6.05 -6.39
C LEU A 35 15.02 -5.87 -7.87
N GLU A 36 16.24 -6.26 -8.25
CA GLU A 36 16.65 -6.29 -9.66
C GLU A 36 15.79 -7.27 -10.47
N LYS A 37 15.41 -8.43 -9.90
CA LYS A 37 14.44 -9.36 -10.52
C LYS A 37 13.06 -8.74 -10.69
N TRP A 38 12.59 -7.92 -9.74
CA TRP A 38 11.33 -7.19 -9.89
C TRP A 38 11.39 -6.17 -11.01
N PHE A 39 12.56 -5.57 -11.24
CA PHE A 39 12.78 -4.56 -12.26
C PHE A 39 13.07 -5.12 -13.66
N GLU A 40 13.31 -6.43 -13.77
CA GLU A 40 13.62 -7.07 -15.05
C GLU A 40 12.51 -6.86 -16.09
N GLY A 41 12.89 -6.27 -17.23
CA GLY A 41 11.98 -5.93 -18.34
C GLY A 41 11.23 -4.60 -18.18
N PHE A 42 11.43 -3.87 -17.08
CA PHE A 42 10.88 -2.53 -16.93
C PHE A 42 11.51 -1.56 -17.96
N GLU A 43 10.68 -0.84 -18.71
CA GLU A 43 11.16 0.16 -19.66
C GLU A 43 11.24 1.54 -18.98
N ASP A 44 12.46 2.01 -18.70
CA ASP A 44 12.73 3.35 -18.15
C ASP A 44 12.63 4.43 -19.25
N ARG A 45 11.41 4.66 -19.72
CA ARG A 45 11.06 5.50 -20.89
C ARG A 45 11.72 6.88 -20.89
N ASP A 46 11.84 7.51 -19.71
CA ASP A 46 12.36 8.86 -19.55
C ASP A 46 13.71 8.91 -18.79
N ASN A 47 14.34 7.75 -18.56
CA ASN A 47 15.59 7.58 -17.82
C ASN A 47 15.54 8.21 -16.41
N LYS A 48 14.38 8.16 -15.75
CA LYS A 48 14.19 8.72 -14.42
C LYS A 48 14.11 7.67 -13.33
N ILE A 49 13.60 6.46 -13.60
CA ILE A 49 13.26 5.52 -12.52
C ILE A 49 14.49 5.14 -11.69
N VAL A 50 15.65 4.93 -12.32
CA VAL A 50 16.91 4.64 -11.62
C VAL A 50 17.32 5.81 -10.74
N LYS A 51 17.29 7.04 -11.28
CA LYS A 51 17.64 8.26 -10.54
C LYS A 51 16.67 8.51 -9.37
N GLU A 52 15.38 8.30 -9.57
CA GLU A 52 14.35 8.49 -8.55
C GLU A 52 14.45 7.41 -7.47
N PHE A 53 14.70 6.16 -7.83
CA PHE A 53 15.02 5.10 -6.87
C PHE A 53 16.20 5.48 -5.95
N GLN A 54 17.22 6.12 -6.52
CA GLN A 54 18.40 6.57 -5.78
C GLN A 54 18.17 7.82 -4.91
N THR A 55 17.17 8.67 -5.21
CA THR A 55 17.03 10.00 -4.59
C THR A 55 15.72 10.24 -3.84
N THR A 56 14.61 9.66 -4.27
CA THR A 56 13.28 9.76 -3.61
C THR A 56 12.82 8.42 -3.03
N TYR A 57 13.31 7.31 -3.57
CA TYR A 57 13.12 5.94 -3.11
C TYR A 57 11.67 5.41 -3.15
N HIS A 58 10.77 5.95 -2.32
CA HIS A 58 9.43 5.37 -2.10
C HIS A 58 8.57 5.33 -3.37
N SER A 59 8.58 6.39 -4.18
CA SER A 59 7.81 6.45 -5.43
C SER A 59 8.29 5.41 -6.44
N ALA A 60 9.60 5.40 -6.71
CA ALA A 60 10.20 4.45 -7.63
C ALA A 60 10.10 3.01 -7.13
N PHE A 61 10.27 2.76 -5.82
CA PHE A 61 10.08 1.42 -5.25
C PHE A 61 8.65 0.92 -5.45
N TRP A 62 7.65 1.80 -5.25
CA TRP A 62 6.25 1.48 -5.49
C TRP A 62 5.96 1.16 -6.96
N GLU A 63 6.50 1.95 -7.90
CA GLU A 63 6.38 1.68 -9.34
C GLU A 63 7.03 0.35 -9.76
N ILE A 64 8.24 0.07 -9.28
CA ILE A 64 8.94 -1.21 -9.55
C ILE A 64 8.13 -2.39 -9.02
N TYR A 65 7.59 -2.27 -7.81
CA TYR A 65 6.74 -3.30 -7.21
C TYR A 65 5.44 -3.49 -8.02
N LEU A 66 4.75 -2.41 -8.38
CA LEU A 66 3.53 -2.47 -9.19
C LEU A 66 3.77 -3.11 -10.55
N TYR A 67 4.84 -2.73 -11.25
CA TYR A 67 5.24 -3.37 -12.50
C TYR A 67 5.32 -4.88 -12.33
N ARG A 68 6.06 -5.34 -11.31
CA ARG A 68 6.21 -6.78 -11.06
C ARG A 68 4.87 -7.45 -10.73
N VAL A 69 4.02 -6.81 -9.92
CA VAL A 69 2.67 -7.29 -9.62
C VAL A 69 1.85 -7.46 -10.90
N PHE A 70 1.79 -6.44 -11.76
CA PHE A 70 1.01 -6.52 -12.99
C PHE A 70 1.54 -7.59 -13.95
N LYS A 71 2.87 -7.75 -14.05
CA LYS A 71 3.46 -8.85 -14.83
C LYS A 71 3.09 -10.23 -14.26
N GLU A 72 3.09 -10.39 -12.94
CA GLU A 72 2.72 -11.64 -12.28
C GLU A 72 1.24 -11.97 -12.42
N MET A 73 0.39 -10.94 -12.46
CA MET A 73 -1.04 -11.05 -12.80
C MET A 73 -1.30 -11.32 -14.29
N GLY A 74 -0.25 -11.42 -15.11
CA GLY A 74 -0.35 -11.76 -16.53
C GLY A 74 -0.65 -10.57 -17.45
N TYR A 75 -0.58 -9.33 -16.96
CA TYR A 75 -0.78 -8.15 -17.81
C TYR A 75 0.38 -7.93 -18.78
N GLU A 76 0.02 -7.60 -20.02
CA GLU A 76 0.91 -6.91 -20.94
C GLU A 76 0.84 -5.40 -20.63
N ILE A 77 2.00 -4.77 -20.57
CA ILE A 77 2.14 -3.35 -20.19
C ILE A 77 2.67 -2.60 -21.39
N ASP A 78 1.97 -1.55 -21.78
CA ASP A 78 2.34 -0.66 -22.88
C ASP A 78 3.15 0.53 -22.37
N PHE A 79 4.42 0.58 -22.79
CA PHE A 79 5.37 1.63 -22.48
C PHE A 79 5.58 2.62 -23.65
N SER A 80 4.77 2.57 -24.70
CA SER A 80 4.90 3.47 -25.86
C SER A 80 4.60 4.95 -25.55
N HIS A 81 3.97 5.24 -24.42
CA HIS A 81 3.63 6.58 -23.97
C HIS A 81 4.29 6.89 -22.63
N ALA A 82 4.70 8.14 -22.40
CA ALA A 82 5.34 8.56 -21.14
C ALA A 82 4.37 8.69 -19.96
N MET A 83 3.06 8.58 -20.21
CA MET A 83 2.01 8.71 -19.21
C MET A 83 0.74 7.96 -19.64
N PRO A 84 -0.06 7.42 -18.68
CA PRO A 84 0.22 7.31 -17.25
C PRO A 84 1.39 6.34 -16.95
N ASP A 85 1.71 6.15 -15.67
CA ASP A 85 2.83 5.28 -15.26
C ASP A 85 2.71 3.86 -15.84
N PHE A 86 1.50 3.28 -15.89
CA PHE A 86 1.24 2.02 -16.59
C PHE A 86 -0.02 2.06 -17.45
N ILE A 87 0.07 1.53 -18.65
CA ILE A 87 -1.08 1.22 -19.51
C ILE A 87 -1.17 -0.31 -19.59
N LEU A 88 -2.11 -0.90 -18.86
CA LEU A 88 -2.31 -2.35 -18.88
C LEU A 88 -3.21 -2.71 -20.07
N LYS A 89 -2.71 -3.54 -20.99
CA LYS A 89 -3.52 -4.04 -22.10
C LYS A 89 -4.60 -4.96 -21.54
N SER A 90 -5.86 -4.62 -21.83
CA SER A 90 -7.02 -5.40 -21.44
C SER A 90 -8.11 -5.27 -22.50
N ARG A 91 -9.08 -6.20 -22.49
CA ARG A 91 -10.24 -6.18 -23.39
C ARG A 91 -11.51 -5.91 -22.59
N PRO A 92 -12.44 -5.07 -23.09
CA PRO A 92 -12.40 -4.40 -24.39
C PRO A 92 -11.49 -3.16 -24.43
N THR A 93 -11.13 -2.60 -23.28
CA THR A 93 -10.33 -1.38 -23.17
C THR A 93 -9.12 -1.58 -22.26
N ASN A 94 -8.05 -0.81 -22.50
CA ASN A 94 -6.89 -0.77 -21.61
C ASN A 94 -7.26 -0.17 -20.24
N ILE A 95 -6.43 -0.44 -19.24
CA ILE A 95 -6.55 0.16 -17.90
C ILE A 95 -5.39 1.13 -17.71
N LEU A 96 -5.71 2.35 -17.33
CA LEU A 96 -4.74 3.41 -17.07
C LEU A 96 -4.43 3.42 -15.58
N VAL A 97 -3.18 3.18 -15.19
CA VAL A 97 -2.77 3.18 -13.79
C VAL A 97 -1.72 4.26 -13.55
N GLU A 98 -2.01 5.15 -12.61
CA GLU A 98 -1.07 6.17 -12.14
C GLU A 98 -0.64 5.86 -10.70
N ALA A 99 0.67 5.74 -10.49
CA ALA A 99 1.26 5.43 -9.20
C ALA A 99 1.50 6.71 -8.38
N THR A 100 1.30 6.62 -7.07
CA THR A 100 1.60 7.69 -6.13
C THR A 100 1.87 7.16 -4.73
N THR A 101 2.53 8.00 -3.93
CA THR A 101 2.83 7.71 -2.52
C THR A 101 2.32 8.86 -1.65
N ALA A 102 1.64 8.53 -0.56
CA ALA A 102 1.29 9.50 0.47
C ALA A 102 2.44 9.59 1.48
N ASN A 103 3.30 10.60 1.34
CA ASN A 103 4.46 10.78 2.22
C ASN A 103 4.15 11.64 3.45
N ILE A 104 5.04 11.55 4.44
CA ILE A 104 5.07 12.44 5.61
C ILE A 104 4.96 13.89 5.19
N LYS A 105 4.14 14.68 5.89
CA LYS A 105 3.98 16.10 5.60
C LYS A 105 5.33 16.83 5.65
N LYS A 106 5.48 17.84 4.79
CA LYS A 106 6.65 18.74 4.84
C LYS A 106 6.73 19.40 6.22
N GLY A 107 7.89 19.30 6.87
CA GLY A 107 8.10 19.80 8.23
C GLY A 107 7.51 18.90 9.34
N GLY A 108 6.99 17.72 9.00
CA GLY A 108 6.66 16.67 9.97
C GLY A 108 7.92 15.99 10.53
N VAL A 109 7.70 14.97 11.36
CA VAL A 109 8.81 14.18 11.92
C VAL A 109 9.57 13.50 10.77
N ASN A 110 10.87 13.71 10.69
CA ASN A 110 11.70 13.15 9.62
C ASN A 110 11.69 11.61 9.70
N GLU A 111 11.51 10.95 8.57
CA GLU A 111 11.57 9.49 8.47
C GLU A 111 12.88 8.90 9.02
N GLU A 112 13.98 9.64 8.92
CA GLU A 112 15.29 9.24 9.47
C GLU A 112 15.29 9.03 10.99
N THR A 113 14.28 9.54 11.72
CA THR A 113 14.16 9.27 13.15
C THR A 113 13.59 7.88 13.46
N ARG A 114 13.17 7.13 12.43
CA ARG A 114 12.59 5.79 12.59
C ARG A 114 13.62 4.85 13.21
N ASN A 115 13.25 4.18 14.29
CA ASN A 115 14.11 3.29 15.08
C ASN A 115 13.33 2.05 15.57
N GLU A 116 13.95 1.22 16.41
CA GLU A 116 13.39 -0.03 16.96
C GLU A 116 11.97 0.13 17.53
N SER A 117 11.67 1.24 18.24
CA SER A 117 10.33 1.45 18.80
C SER A 117 9.26 1.58 17.71
N ASN A 118 9.59 2.25 16.60
CA ASN A 118 8.68 2.38 15.46
C ASN A 118 8.41 1.03 14.78
N PHE A 119 9.39 0.12 14.78
CA PHE A 119 9.19 -1.22 14.26
C PHE A 119 8.26 -2.04 15.16
N LEU A 120 8.47 -2.02 16.48
CA LEU A 120 7.62 -2.69 17.46
C LEU A 120 6.18 -2.17 17.42
N ASN A 121 6.03 -0.86 17.19
CA ASN A 121 4.77 -0.16 17.03
C ASN A 121 3.91 -0.66 15.86
N GLN A 122 4.47 -1.39 14.88
CA GLN A 122 3.71 -1.87 13.72
C GLN A 122 2.65 -2.90 14.08
N PHE A 123 2.88 -3.68 15.14
CA PHE A 123 1.94 -4.69 15.60
C PHE A 123 1.05 -4.19 16.73
N VAL A 124 1.20 -2.93 17.18
CA VAL A 124 0.36 -2.41 18.27
C VAL A 124 -1.06 -2.18 17.74
N PRO A 125 -2.11 -2.76 18.35
CA PRO A 125 -3.48 -2.56 17.89
C PRO A 125 -3.93 -1.11 18.05
N PRO A 126 -4.86 -0.61 17.20
CA PRO A 126 -5.36 0.76 17.26
C PRO A 126 -5.77 1.23 18.66
N MET A 127 -6.44 0.37 19.43
CA MET A 127 -6.91 0.67 20.79
C MET A 127 -5.78 1.00 21.78
N LEU A 128 -4.55 0.54 21.50
CA LEU A 128 -3.38 0.78 22.33
C LEU A 128 -2.45 1.87 21.76
N GLN A 129 -2.82 2.51 20.65
CA GLN A 129 -2.05 3.59 20.05
C GLN A 129 -2.50 4.94 20.64
N PRO A 130 -1.67 5.65 21.43
CA PRO A 130 -2.10 6.84 22.17
C PRO A 130 -2.62 7.99 21.30
N ASN A 131 -2.15 8.08 20.06
CA ASN A 131 -2.48 9.16 19.13
C ASN A 131 -3.23 8.67 17.89
N PHE A 132 -3.93 7.52 17.97
CA PHE A 132 -4.55 6.88 16.81
C PHE A 132 -5.41 7.84 15.98
N ASP A 133 -6.30 8.61 16.61
CA ASP A 133 -7.19 9.55 15.91
C ASP A 133 -6.41 10.66 15.18
N TYR A 134 -5.37 11.21 15.80
CA TYR A 134 -4.49 12.18 15.14
C TYR A 134 -3.81 11.54 13.93
N GLU A 135 -3.27 10.33 14.09
CA GLU A 135 -2.58 9.59 13.06
C GLU A 135 -3.47 9.22 11.87
N LEU A 136 -4.68 8.74 12.16
CA LEU A 136 -5.72 8.47 11.18
C LEU A 136 -6.07 9.72 10.38
N LYS A 137 -6.29 10.87 11.03
CA LYS A 137 -6.58 12.15 10.35
C LYS A 137 -5.42 12.65 9.49
N GLU A 138 -4.17 12.47 9.92
CA GLU A 138 -3.00 12.78 9.10
C GLU A 138 -2.98 11.89 7.85
N ALA A 139 -3.16 10.58 8.01
CA ALA A 139 -3.18 9.62 6.92
C ALA A 139 -4.27 9.96 5.90
N ILE A 140 -5.52 10.18 6.34
CA ILE A 140 -6.64 10.62 5.50
C ILE A 140 -6.27 11.90 4.73
N THR A 141 -5.70 12.89 5.40
CA THR A 141 -5.29 14.16 4.77
C THR A 141 -4.25 13.94 3.68
N ARG A 142 -3.26 13.07 3.92
CA ARG A 142 -2.21 12.75 2.96
C ARG A 142 -2.72 11.93 1.77
N TYR A 143 -3.60 10.96 2.01
CA TYR A 143 -4.25 10.16 0.98
C TYR A 143 -5.10 11.06 0.07
N GLY A 144 -5.96 11.90 0.66
CA GLY A 144 -6.83 12.81 -0.06
C GLY A 144 -6.06 13.78 -0.95
N SER A 145 -4.96 14.35 -0.43
CA SER A 145 -4.10 15.22 -1.24
C SER A 145 -3.48 14.48 -2.43
N SER A 146 -2.98 13.25 -2.22
CA SER A 146 -2.32 12.46 -3.27
C SER A 146 -3.31 12.03 -4.36
N ILE A 147 -4.52 11.60 -3.97
CA ILE A 147 -5.58 11.21 -4.90
C ILE A 147 -6.07 12.43 -5.68
N TRP A 148 -6.27 13.57 -5.01
CA TRP A 148 -6.67 14.82 -5.67
C TRP A 148 -5.67 15.26 -6.74
N ASP A 149 -4.37 15.24 -6.41
CA ASP A 149 -3.32 15.63 -7.35
C ASP A 149 -3.31 14.72 -8.60
N LYS A 150 -3.46 13.40 -8.43
CA LYS A 150 -3.48 12.45 -9.56
C LYS A 150 -4.77 12.50 -10.37
N LYS A 151 -5.91 12.74 -9.74
CA LYS A 151 -7.17 12.99 -10.43
C LYS A 151 -7.07 14.24 -11.31
N ASN A 152 -6.55 15.34 -10.79
CA ASN A 152 -6.37 16.57 -11.57
C ASN A 152 -5.34 16.39 -12.68
N LYS A 153 -4.22 15.71 -12.41
CA LYS A 153 -3.24 15.36 -13.44
C LYS A 153 -3.91 14.60 -14.61
N TYR A 154 -4.79 13.65 -14.34
CA TYR A 154 -5.55 12.96 -15.39
C TYR A 154 -6.41 13.92 -16.21
N ASN A 155 -7.21 14.75 -15.54
CA ASN A 155 -8.09 15.70 -16.22
C ASN A 155 -7.33 16.74 -17.04
N ASP A 156 -6.23 17.26 -16.51
CA ASP A 156 -5.47 18.36 -17.10
C ASP A 156 -4.50 17.88 -18.18
N THR A 157 -4.11 16.59 -18.19
CA THR A 157 -3.04 16.09 -19.07
C THR A 157 -3.35 14.82 -19.86
N TYR A 158 -3.94 13.79 -19.26
CA TYR A 158 -4.10 12.46 -19.87
C TYR A 158 -5.35 12.35 -20.72
N LYS A 159 -6.45 12.88 -20.19
CA LYS A 159 -7.80 12.71 -20.72
C LYS A 159 -7.97 13.14 -22.18
N ASN A 160 -7.17 14.12 -22.63
CA ASN A 160 -7.25 14.69 -23.97
C ASN A 160 -6.17 14.15 -24.93
N ARG A 161 -5.50 13.04 -24.59
CA ARG A 161 -4.49 12.42 -25.44
C ARG A 161 -5.12 11.41 -26.38
N ASP A 162 -4.62 11.34 -27.61
CA ASP A 162 -5.19 10.48 -28.67
C ASP A 162 -5.16 8.97 -28.34
N TRP A 163 -4.29 8.55 -27.43
CA TRP A 163 -4.19 7.15 -26.97
C TRP A 163 -5.05 6.83 -25.74
N VAL A 164 -5.81 7.80 -25.21
CA VAL A 164 -6.71 7.64 -24.07
C VAL A 164 -8.16 7.71 -24.56
N SER A 165 -8.87 6.60 -24.45
CA SER A 165 -10.32 6.54 -24.67
C SER A 165 -11.07 6.90 -23.38
N PRO A 166 -12.22 7.59 -23.47
CA PRO A 166 -13.13 7.80 -22.32
C PRO A 166 -13.58 6.50 -21.64
N ASP A 167 -13.56 5.37 -22.37
CA ASP A 167 -13.94 4.04 -21.85
C ASP A 167 -12.78 3.31 -21.15
N ASN A 168 -11.58 3.90 -21.10
CA ASN A 168 -10.47 3.33 -20.33
C ASN A 168 -10.69 3.61 -18.84
N PRO A 169 -10.75 2.59 -17.97
CA PRO A 169 -10.77 2.81 -16.53
C PRO A 169 -9.48 3.49 -16.08
N TYR A 170 -9.60 4.53 -15.24
CA TYR A 170 -8.48 5.23 -14.63
C TYR A 170 -8.33 4.84 -13.17
N VAL A 171 -7.21 4.23 -12.83
CA VAL A 171 -6.90 3.67 -11.51
C VAL A 171 -5.74 4.44 -10.91
N ILE A 172 -5.88 4.83 -9.65
CA ILE A 172 -4.76 5.41 -8.89
C ILE A 172 -4.20 4.32 -7.97
N ALA A 173 -2.92 4.04 -8.07
CA ALA A 173 -2.23 3.10 -7.19
C ALA A 173 -1.47 3.89 -6.11
N LEU A 174 -1.98 3.85 -4.88
CA LEU A 174 -1.50 4.63 -3.73
C LEU A 174 -0.79 3.74 -2.70
N SER A 175 0.45 4.06 -2.38
CA SER A 175 1.15 3.49 -1.21
C SER A 175 1.25 4.50 -0.05
N SER A 176 1.04 4.05 1.19
CA SER A 176 1.13 4.91 2.38
C SER A 176 2.52 4.90 3.02
N TYR A 177 3.05 6.11 3.19
CA TYR A 177 4.17 6.45 4.08
C TYR A 177 3.83 7.73 4.87
N ALA A 178 2.55 7.89 5.23
CA ALA A 178 2.01 9.18 5.66
C ALA A 178 2.62 9.67 6.99
N GLN A 179 3.23 8.78 7.76
CA GLN A 179 3.80 9.03 9.08
C GLN A 179 5.02 8.16 9.34
N VAL A 180 5.83 8.50 10.35
CA VAL A 180 7.07 7.76 10.69
C VAL A 180 6.80 6.32 11.09
N ASP A 181 5.63 6.00 11.63
CA ASP A 181 5.17 4.65 12.00
C ASP A 181 4.45 3.91 10.85
N TYR A 182 4.65 4.34 9.58
CA TYR A 182 4.05 3.67 8.41
C TYR A 182 4.26 2.14 8.44
N GLY A 183 3.33 1.40 7.84
CA GLY A 183 3.27 -0.07 7.90
C GLY A 183 2.13 -0.61 8.76
N ARG A 184 1.45 0.24 9.55
CA ARG A 184 0.39 -0.16 10.49
C ARG A 184 -0.98 0.49 10.26
N ASP A 185 -1.08 1.43 9.32
CA ASP A 185 -2.31 2.22 9.10
C ASP A 185 -3.49 1.35 8.61
N TYR A 186 -3.20 0.16 8.08
CA TYR A 186 -4.15 -0.77 7.47
C TYR A 186 -5.15 -0.05 6.55
N ILE A 187 -6.42 -0.43 6.52
CA ILE A 187 -7.45 0.17 5.66
C ILE A 187 -8.20 1.34 6.30
N TYR A 188 -7.91 1.68 7.56
CA TYR A 188 -8.75 2.59 8.35
C TYR A 188 -8.90 3.97 7.70
N GLY A 189 -7.77 4.59 7.30
CA GLY A 189 -7.79 5.93 6.72
C GLY A 189 -8.36 5.96 5.30
N ILE A 190 -8.11 4.94 4.49
CA ILE A 190 -8.60 4.91 3.12
C ILE A 190 -10.11 4.64 3.05
N LEU A 191 -10.65 3.79 3.94
CA LEU A 191 -12.11 3.58 4.04
C LEU A 191 -12.84 4.84 4.50
N ALA A 192 -12.27 5.57 5.45
CA ALA A 192 -12.81 6.85 5.88
C ALA A 192 -12.84 7.84 4.71
N LEU A 193 -11.71 8.00 4.01
CA LEU A 193 -11.61 8.93 2.89
C LEU A 193 -12.57 8.59 1.75
N LEU A 194 -12.60 7.34 1.31
CA LEU A 194 -13.34 6.93 0.12
C LEU A 194 -14.84 6.78 0.38
N PHE A 195 -15.24 6.22 1.52
CA PHE A 195 -16.63 5.82 1.77
C PHE A 195 -17.26 6.48 3.01
N GLY A 196 -16.55 7.37 3.70
CA GLY A 196 -17.07 7.99 4.93
C GLY A 196 -17.09 7.06 6.14
N LEU A 197 -16.47 5.87 6.03
CA LEU A 197 -16.41 4.88 7.10
C LEU A 197 -15.22 5.17 8.02
N TYR A 198 -15.46 5.89 9.11
CA TYR A 198 -14.43 6.32 10.06
C TYR A 198 -14.24 5.32 11.20
N PHE A 199 -13.02 4.79 11.36
CA PHE A 199 -12.75 3.78 12.38
C PHE A 199 -12.66 4.36 13.80
N VAL A 200 -13.32 3.70 14.75
CA VAL A 200 -13.36 4.03 16.19
C VAL A 200 -12.81 2.84 16.98
N PRO A 201 -11.55 2.89 17.46
CA PRO A 201 -10.89 1.76 18.13
C PRO A 201 -11.63 1.22 19.35
N GLU A 202 -12.29 2.08 20.12
CA GLU A 202 -13.04 1.71 21.32
C GLU A 202 -14.23 0.80 21.00
N GLN A 203 -14.79 0.96 19.81
CA GLN A 203 -15.88 0.15 19.28
C GLN A 203 -15.38 -0.98 18.38
N ASN A 204 -14.08 -1.01 18.07
CA ASN A 204 -13.52 -1.84 17.00
C ASN A 204 -14.41 -1.83 15.73
N ASP A 205 -14.96 -0.66 15.39
CA ASP A 205 -15.97 -0.51 14.35
C ASP A 205 -15.88 0.83 13.60
N PHE A 206 -16.54 0.90 12.45
CA PHE A 206 -16.65 2.08 11.62
C PHE A 206 -17.97 2.81 11.87
N ILE A 207 -17.90 4.12 11.96
CA ILE A 207 -19.06 5.01 11.97
C ILE A 207 -19.12 5.82 10.67
N SER A 208 -20.32 6.16 10.22
CA SER A 208 -20.46 7.11 9.11
C SER A 208 -20.06 8.52 9.55
N LYS A 209 -19.25 9.19 8.73
CA LYS A 209 -18.76 10.54 8.98
C LYS A 209 -18.58 11.30 7.68
N GLU A 210 -19.15 12.51 7.61
CA GLU A 210 -19.12 13.33 6.39
C GLU A 210 -17.81 14.13 6.25
N SER A 211 -17.17 14.50 7.36
CA SER A 211 -15.93 15.30 7.33
C SER A 211 -15.07 15.13 8.58
N ILE A 212 -13.80 15.52 8.48
CA ILE A 212 -12.88 15.68 9.60
C ILE A 212 -12.23 17.06 9.58
N LEU A 213 -11.81 17.56 10.74
CA LEU A 213 -10.87 18.68 10.81
C LEU A 213 -9.44 18.19 10.61
N LYS A 214 -8.70 18.83 9.70
CA LYS A 214 -7.27 18.56 9.53
C LYS A 214 -6.52 18.98 10.80
N ASN A 215 -5.64 18.12 11.29
CA ASN A 215 -4.96 18.36 12.56
C ASN A 215 -4.24 19.71 12.59
N GLY A 216 -4.38 20.42 13.71
CA GLY A 216 -3.76 21.74 13.90
C GLY A 216 -4.34 22.85 13.02
N THR A 217 -5.51 22.64 12.39
CA THR A 217 -6.19 23.65 11.58
C THR A 217 -7.70 23.60 11.78
N ASN A 218 -8.39 24.67 11.36
CA ASN A 218 -9.86 24.71 11.28
C ASN A 218 -10.38 24.35 9.87
N LYS A 219 -9.56 23.70 9.04
CA LYS A 219 -9.96 23.30 7.69
C LYS A 219 -10.63 21.94 7.74
N GLU A 220 -11.89 21.90 7.32
CA GLU A 220 -12.60 20.66 7.07
C GLU A 220 -12.06 19.94 5.84
N LEU A 221 -12.04 18.62 5.92
CA LEU A 221 -11.77 17.72 4.81
C LEU A 221 -12.99 16.80 4.68
N PRO A 222 -13.70 16.85 3.54
CA PRO A 222 -14.82 15.95 3.29
C PRO A 222 -14.32 14.50 3.14
N LEU A 223 -15.12 13.59 3.64
CA LEU A 223 -14.97 12.15 3.50
C LEU A 223 -16.02 11.62 2.51
N GLY A 224 -15.89 10.34 2.13
CA GLY A 224 -16.83 9.75 1.18
C GLY A 224 -16.60 10.20 -0.27
N ILE A 225 -15.35 10.43 -0.68
CA ILE A 225 -15.06 10.98 -2.01
C ILE A 225 -15.52 10.08 -3.17
N PHE A 226 -15.73 8.78 -2.95
CA PHE A 226 -16.32 7.86 -3.93
C PHE A 226 -17.85 7.89 -3.96
N LEU A 227 -18.47 8.68 -3.07
CA LEU A 227 -19.89 9.00 -3.08
C LEU A 227 -20.16 10.39 -3.69
N ASP A 228 -19.12 11.04 -4.22
CA ASP A 228 -19.17 12.35 -4.89
C ASP A 228 -18.86 12.18 -6.39
N GLU A 229 -19.79 12.61 -7.25
CA GLU A 229 -19.64 12.59 -8.72
C GLU A 229 -18.41 13.35 -9.20
N SER A 230 -17.88 14.29 -8.41
CA SER A 230 -16.65 15.01 -8.75
C SER A 230 -15.46 14.06 -8.91
N TYR A 231 -15.47 12.87 -8.32
CA TYR A 231 -14.42 11.84 -8.46
C TYR A 231 -14.77 10.72 -9.46
N SER A 232 -15.86 10.85 -10.22
CA SER A 232 -16.34 9.84 -11.19
C SER A 232 -15.34 9.47 -12.29
N GLU A 233 -14.30 10.26 -12.53
CA GLU A 233 -13.22 9.92 -13.47
C GLU A 233 -12.28 8.84 -12.93
N VAL A 234 -12.21 8.64 -11.61
CA VAL A 234 -11.38 7.59 -10.98
C VAL A 234 -12.23 6.34 -10.84
N SER A 235 -11.83 5.25 -11.49
CA SER A 235 -12.54 3.97 -11.49
C SER A 235 -12.30 3.16 -10.23
N ALA A 236 -11.06 3.14 -9.74
CA ALA A 236 -10.68 2.43 -8.52
C ALA A 236 -9.38 2.98 -7.91
N ILE A 237 -9.13 2.66 -6.64
CA ILE A 237 -7.84 2.86 -5.97
C ILE A 237 -7.22 1.49 -5.67
N ILE A 238 -6.00 1.24 -6.15
CA ILE A 238 -5.14 0.17 -5.60
C ILE A 238 -4.39 0.76 -4.41
N PHE A 239 -4.35 0.08 -3.28
CA PHE A 239 -3.80 0.63 -2.05
C PHE A 239 -2.92 -0.36 -1.29
N SER A 240 -1.84 0.13 -0.68
CA SER A 240 -1.03 -0.66 0.24
C SER A 240 -0.35 0.20 1.30
N THR A 241 -0.33 -0.31 2.53
CA THR A 241 0.45 0.26 3.64
C THR A 241 1.73 -0.53 3.93
N THR A 242 1.89 -1.72 3.34
CA THR A 242 2.94 -2.68 3.73
C THR A 242 4.05 -2.81 2.70
N THR A 243 4.01 -2.04 1.60
CA THR A 243 5.03 -2.08 0.55
C THR A 243 6.30 -1.36 0.99
N THR A 244 7.17 -2.07 1.71
CA THR A 244 8.43 -1.56 2.27
C THR A 244 9.56 -2.56 1.98
N ILE A 245 10.77 -2.33 2.49
CA ILE A 245 11.84 -3.35 2.46
C ILE A 245 11.37 -4.67 3.09
N GLY A 246 10.45 -4.64 4.06
CA GLY A 246 9.87 -5.85 4.62
C GLY A 246 9.17 -6.73 3.58
N LYS A 247 8.61 -6.15 2.49
CA LYS A 247 8.02 -6.93 1.39
C LYS A 247 9.10 -7.66 0.57
N LEU A 248 10.26 -7.03 0.37
CA LEU A 248 11.42 -7.69 -0.23
C LEU A 248 11.92 -8.82 0.68
N ASP A 249 12.06 -8.58 1.97
CA ASP A 249 12.44 -9.61 2.94
C ASP A 249 11.48 -10.80 2.90
N ALA A 250 10.17 -10.55 2.92
CA ALA A 250 9.14 -11.59 2.84
C ALA A 250 9.29 -12.42 1.56
N THR A 251 9.55 -11.77 0.43
CA THR A 251 9.73 -12.42 -0.87
C THR A 251 10.98 -13.30 -0.88
N VAL A 252 12.09 -12.83 -0.28
CA VAL A 252 13.31 -13.63 -0.13
C VAL A 252 13.05 -14.83 0.77
N CYS A 253 12.44 -14.64 1.95
CA CYS A 253 12.11 -15.73 2.88
C CYS A 253 11.17 -16.77 2.26
N SER A 254 10.23 -16.34 1.41
CA SER A 254 9.27 -17.23 0.74
C SER A 254 9.92 -18.12 -0.32
N ASN A 255 11.03 -17.67 -0.93
CA ASN A 255 11.62 -18.33 -2.09
C ASN A 255 13.03 -18.91 -1.84
N ASN A 256 13.60 -18.71 -0.65
CA ASN A 256 14.95 -19.18 -0.32
C ASN A 256 14.98 -19.84 1.07
N SER A 257 14.92 -21.17 1.09
CA SER A 257 14.97 -21.98 2.32
C SER A 257 16.28 -21.85 3.11
N SER A 258 17.35 -21.36 2.48
CA SER A 258 18.65 -21.16 3.13
C SER A 258 18.81 -19.77 3.72
N TYR A 259 17.91 -18.83 3.41
CA TYR A 259 17.98 -17.47 3.94
C TYR A 259 17.54 -17.44 5.40
N THR A 260 18.42 -16.93 6.29
CA THR A 260 18.13 -16.89 7.73
C THR A 260 18.53 -15.58 8.42
N ASP A 261 18.91 -14.55 7.65
CA ASP A 261 19.41 -13.30 8.22
C ASP A 261 18.30 -12.50 8.91
N ASN A 262 17.13 -12.39 8.27
CA ASN A 262 15.94 -11.74 8.81
C ASN A 262 14.81 -12.74 9.07
N LEU A 263 14.01 -12.48 10.10
CA LEU A 263 12.71 -13.11 10.30
C LEU A 263 11.63 -12.10 9.88
N VAL A 264 10.60 -12.60 9.20
CA VAL A 264 9.45 -11.78 8.78
C VAL A 264 8.18 -12.37 9.36
N PHE A 265 7.43 -11.55 10.09
CA PHE A 265 6.11 -11.89 10.59
C PHE A 265 5.06 -11.01 9.91
N ASN A 266 4.01 -11.65 9.40
CA ASN A 266 2.78 -10.97 9.01
C ASN A 266 1.75 -11.09 10.13
N LEU A 267 1.09 -9.97 10.42
CA LEU A 267 -0.20 -9.95 11.08
C LEU A 267 -1.26 -9.88 9.98
N TYR A 268 -2.19 -10.82 9.97
CA TYR A 268 -3.35 -10.80 9.07
C TYR A 268 -4.64 -10.92 9.86
N ARG A 269 -5.71 -10.45 9.23
CA ARG A 269 -7.06 -10.65 9.74
C ARG A 269 -7.74 -11.76 8.95
N ASP A 270 -8.12 -12.85 9.60
CA ASP A 270 -8.91 -13.94 9.04
C ASP A 270 -10.40 -13.63 9.16
N PHE A 271 -11.03 -13.31 8.03
CA PHE A 271 -12.45 -13.00 7.98
C PHE A 271 -13.38 -14.20 8.24
N ASN A 272 -12.86 -15.42 8.24
CA ASN A 272 -13.64 -16.63 8.49
C ASN A 272 -13.58 -17.07 9.95
N ASP A 273 -12.78 -16.41 10.79
CA ASP A 273 -12.60 -16.74 12.21
C ASP A 273 -13.16 -15.62 13.09
N GLU A 274 -14.40 -15.77 13.56
CA GLU A 274 -15.04 -14.77 14.42
C GLU A 274 -14.49 -14.78 15.87
N VAL A 275 -13.80 -15.83 16.29
CA VAL A 275 -13.36 -16.01 17.68
C VAL A 275 -11.95 -15.45 17.87
N GLU A 276 -11.04 -15.77 16.96
CA GLU A 276 -9.66 -15.27 16.93
C GLU A 276 -9.29 -14.74 15.53
N PRO A 277 -9.90 -13.61 15.12
CA PRO A 277 -9.77 -13.09 13.77
C PRO A 277 -8.36 -12.59 13.43
N TYR A 278 -7.49 -12.34 14.41
CA TYR A 278 -6.13 -11.85 14.15
C TYR A 278 -5.09 -12.93 14.39
N LYS A 279 -4.28 -13.19 13.37
CA LYS A 279 -3.31 -14.27 13.37
C LYS A 279 -1.95 -13.75 12.92
N ARG A 280 -0.89 -14.39 13.43
CA ARG A 280 0.48 -14.15 12.96
C ARG A 280 0.99 -15.35 12.17
N THR A 281 1.77 -15.09 11.15
CA THR A 281 2.50 -16.11 10.40
C THR A 281 3.96 -15.69 10.25
N LEU A 282 4.87 -16.61 10.57
CA LEU A 282 6.28 -16.51 10.18
C LEU A 282 6.38 -16.84 8.70
N ILE A 283 7.02 -16.00 7.91
CA ILE A 283 7.19 -16.24 6.48
C ILE A 283 8.38 -17.16 6.24
N THR A 284 8.09 -18.29 5.60
CA THR A 284 9.06 -19.32 5.16
C THR A 284 8.62 -19.87 3.81
N PRO A 285 9.39 -20.74 3.15
CA PRO A 285 8.93 -21.41 1.93
C PRO A 285 7.68 -22.29 2.13
N GLU A 286 7.45 -22.80 3.35
CA GLU A 286 6.27 -23.59 3.71
C GLU A 286 5.04 -22.73 4.03
N SER A 287 5.25 -21.47 4.41
CA SER A 287 4.21 -20.46 4.63
C SER A 287 4.57 -19.16 3.89
N PRO A 288 4.60 -19.20 2.55
CA PRO A 288 5.09 -18.09 1.75
C PRO A 288 4.12 -16.92 1.76
N GLU A 289 4.67 -15.74 1.57
CA GLU A 289 3.90 -14.55 1.24
C GLU A 289 3.89 -14.37 -0.28
N THR A 290 2.70 -14.22 -0.86
CA THR A 290 2.54 -13.92 -2.29
C THR A 290 2.92 -12.47 -2.57
N LEU A 291 3.31 -12.17 -3.81
CA LEU A 291 3.66 -10.79 -4.16
C LEU A 291 2.47 -9.83 -3.95
N THR A 292 1.25 -10.29 -4.17
CA THR A 292 0.03 -9.49 -4.02
C THR A 292 -0.45 -9.29 -2.58
N ASP A 293 0.09 -10.03 -1.59
CA ASP A 293 -0.34 -9.87 -0.19
C ASP A 293 -0.08 -8.46 0.34
N GLY A 294 -1.12 -7.89 0.95
CA GLY A 294 -1.12 -6.52 1.47
C GLY A 294 -1.53 -5.45 0.45
N LEU A 295 -2.09 -5.86 -0.69
CA LEU A 295 -2.78 -4.98 -1.63
C LEU A 295 -4.29 -5.00 -1.39
N PHE A 296 -4.89 -3.82 -1.50
CA PHE A 296 -6.34 -3.62 -1.48
C PHE A 296 -6.79 -2.93 -2.76
N VAL A 297 -8.01 -3.22 -3.22
CA VAL A 297 -8.64 -2.48 -4.32
C VAL A 297 -9.98 -1.94 -3.87
N PHE A 298 -10.18 -0.64 -3.99
CA PHE A 298 -11.42 0.03 -3.67
C PHE A 298 -12.08 0.50 -4.96
N HIS A 299 -13.29 0.03 -5.24
CA HIS A 299 -14.03 0.36 -6.46
C HIS A 299 -14.90 1.59 -6.25
N ASN A 300 -14.87 2.52 -7.22
CA ASN A 300 -15.71 3.71 -7.18
C ASN A 300 -17.11 3.40 -7.78
N PRO A 301 -18.19 3.42 -6.99
CA PRO A 301 -19.53 3.17 -7.50
C PRO A 301 -20.03 4.28 -8.45
N MET A 302 -19.43 5.47 -8.40
CA MET A 302 -19.74 6.61 -9.27
C MET A 302 -18.82 6.69 -10.51
N ALA A 303 -18.01 5.66 -10.78
CA ALA A 303 -17.07 5.66 -11.90
C ALA A 303 -17.77 5.77 -13.26
N LYS A 304 -17.30 6.68 -14.13
CA LYS A 304 -17.75 6.78 -15.53
C LYS A 304 -17.33 5.56 -16.36
N ALA A 305 -16.12 5.07 -16.11
CA ALA A 305 -15.59 3.84 -16.70
C ALA A 305 -15.34 2.83 -15.57
N PRO A 306 -16.38 2.12 -15.08
CA PRO A 306 -16.22 1.18 -13.98
C PRO A 306 -15.32 0.01 -14.39
N ILE A 307 -14.62 -0.57 -13.42
CA ILE A 307 -13.74 -1.71 -13.62
C ILE A 307 -14.37 -2.96 -13.00
N SER A 308 -14.26 -4.11 -13.67
CA SER A 308 -14.79 -5.37 -13.15
C SER A 308 -14.02 -5.81 -11.90
N LEU A 309 -14.71 -6.43 -10.93
CA LEU A 309 -14.08 -7.02 -9.75
C LEU A 309 -13.06 -8.12 -10.12
N GLU A 310 -13.24 -8.76 -11.28
CA GLU A 310 -12.31 -9.78 -11.79
C GLU A 310 -10.97 -9.18 -12.26
N THR A 311 -10.94 -7.89 -12.56
CA THR A 311 -9.77 -7.23 -13.19
C THR A 311 -8.53 -7.29 -12.30
N PHE A 312 -8.70 -7.10 -11.00
CA PHE A 312 -7.60 -7.19 -10.04
C PHE A 312 -7.76 -8.39 -9.09
N TYR A 313 -8.39 -9.46 -9.56
CA TYR A 313 -8.53 -10.67 -8.78
C TYR A 313 -7.20 -11.42 -8.70
N ALA A 314 -6.65 -11.52 -7.49
CA ALA A 314 -5.49 -12.35 -7.18
C ALA A 314 -5.55 -12.81 -5.71
N SER A 315 -4.86 -13.91 -5.40
CA SER A 315 -4.97 -14.58 -4.08
C SER A 315 -4.65 -13.68 -2.89
N GLY A 316 -3.74 -12.70 -3.06
CA GLY A 316 -3.34 -11.79 -1.99
C GLY A 316 -4.11 -10.47 -1.94
N ILE A 317 -5.01 -10.19 -2.90
CA ILE A 317 -5.72 -8.91 -3.03
C ILE A 317 -7.10 -9.01 -2.38
N THR A 318 -7.39 -8.10 -1.44
CA THR A 318 -8.74 -7.90 -0.90
C THR A 318 -9.39 -6.70 -1.58
N GLN A 319 -10.62 -6.86 -2.07
CA GLN A 319 -11.34 -5.80 -2.78
C GLN A 319 -12.59 -5.36 -2.03
N TYR A 320 -12.91 -4.08 -2.10
CA TYR A 320 -14.06 -3.45 -1.47
C TYR A 320 -14.88 -2.68 -2.50
N TYR A 321 -16.21 -2.78 -2.41
CA TYR A 321 -17.14 -2.20 -3.38
C TYR A 321 -18.47 -1.84 -2.71
N ILE A 322 -19.30 -1.08 -3.41
CA ILE A 322 -20.72 -0.90 -3.08
C ILE A 322 -21.54 -1.56 -4.20
N ASP A 323 -22.46 -2.46 -3.84
CA ASP A 323 -23.28 -3.18 -4.80
C ASP A 323 -24.44 -2.32 -5.35
N VAL A 324 -25.21 -2.89 -6.29
CA VAL A 324 -26.36 -2.21 -6.92
C VAL A 324 -27.47 -1.82 -5.93
N ASN A 325 -27.50 -2.43 -4.74
CA ASN A 325 -28.45 -2.12 -3.68
C ASN A 325 -27.91 -1.07 -2.69
N GLY A 326 -26.70 -0.54 -2.92
CA GLY A 326 -26.03 0.37 -1.99
C GLY A 326 -25.36 -0.34 -0.80
N THR A 327 -25.21 -1.66 -0.84
CA THR A 327 -24.59 -2.44 0.24
C THR A 327 -23.09 -2.48 0.06
N PHE A 328 -22.35 -2.12 1.12
CA PHE A 328 -20.90 -2.23 1.14
C PHE A 328 -20.46 -3.70 1.23
N GLY A 329 -19.61 -4.14 0.32
CA GLY A 329 -19.18 -5.54 0.19
C GLY A 329 -17.67 -5.69 0.10
N ARG A 330 -17.21 -6.93 0.27
CA ARG A 330 -15.81 -7.35 0.16
C ARG A 330 -15.68 -8.67 -0.59
N ILE A 331 -14.65 -8.82 -1.41
CA ILE A 331 -14.29 -10.06 -2.12
C ILE A 331 -12.77 -10.25 -2.21
N GLY A 332 -12.31 -11.43 -2.62
CA GLY A 332 -10.89 -11.73 -2.83
C GLY A 332 -10.26 -12.41 -1.61
N ASN A 333 -9.04 -12.00 -1.25
CA ASN A 333 -8.28 -12.57 -0.12
C ASN A 333 -9.08 -12.45 1.20
N PRO A 334 -9.45 -13.57 1.85
CA PRO A 334 -10.14 -13.56 3.14
C PRO A 334 -9.19 -13.30 4.33
N ASN A 335 -7.88 -13.21 4.08
CA ASN A 335 -6.84 -13.09 5.08
C ASN A 335 -5.91 -11.88 4.80
N PRO A 336 -6.43 -10.64 4.64
CA PRO A 336 -5.59 -9.49 4.33
C PRO A 336 -4.49 -9.25 5.37
N THR A 337 -3.31 -8.85 4.89
CA THR A 337 -2.22 -8.40 5.74
C THR A 337 -2.56 -7.05 6.38
N VAL A 338 -2.56 -7.02 7.71
CA VAL A 338 -2.74 -5.81 8.53
C VAL A 338 -1.41 -5.07 8.69
N ALA A 339 -0.35 -5.81 9.02
CA ALA A 339 0.99 -5.28 9.21
C ALA A 339 2.06 -6.34 8.91
N ARG A 340 3.27 -5.88 8.58
CA ARG A 340 4.44 -6.73 8.32
C ARG A 340 5.63 -6.23 9.14
N MET A 341 6.26 -7.12 9.90
CA MET A 341 7.47 -6.80 10.64
C MET A 341 8.62 -7.69 10.17
N SER A 342 9.71 -7.05 9.75
CA SER A 342 10.98 -7.70 9.41
C SER A 342 12.06 -7.23 10.38
N PHE A 343 12.84 -8.16 10.92
CA PHE A 343 13.95 -7.86 11.81
C PHE A 343 15.06 -8.92 11.72
N PRO A 344 16.33 -8.57 12.02
CA PRO A 344 17.42 -9.55 12.03
C PRO A 344 17.18 -10.67 13.05
N LYS A 345 17.38 -11.92 12.63
CA LYS A 345 17.13 -13.13 13.43
C LYS A 345 17.85 -13.11 14.78
N GLN A 346 19.05 -12.53 14.85
CA GLN A 346 19.81 -12.39 16.09
C GLN A 346 19.11 -11.56 17.18
N PHE A 347 18.11 -10.76 16.82
CA PHE A 347 17.31 -9.95 17.74
C PHE A 347 15.93 -10.55 18.03
N ALA A 348 15.65 -11.79 17.61
CA ALA A 348 14.34 -12.42 17.74
C ALA A 348 13.75 -12.36 19.16
N TYR A 349 14.59 -12.50 20.18
CA TYR A 349 14.17 -12.44 21.59
C TYR A 349 13.56 -11.08 22.00
N ARG A 350 13.84 -9.99 21.27
CA ARG A 350 13.28 -8.66 21.52
C ARG A 350 11.94 -8.45 20.83
N PHE A 351 11.74 -9.05 19.66
CA PHE A 351 10.58 -8.79 18.79
C PHE A 351 9.46 -9.83 18.95
N ILE A 352 9.80 -11.11 19.15
CA ILE A 352 8.80 -12.19 19.21
C ILE A 352 7.82 -12.02 20.39
N PRO A 353 8.25 -11.75 21.64
CA PRO A 353 7.30 -11.61 22.75
C PRO A 353 6.32 -10.43 22.56
N PRO A 354 6.75 -9.21 22.14
CA PRO A 354 5.82 -8.15 21.81
C PRO A 354 4.85 -8.48 20.66
N ILE A 355 5.30 -9.22 19.65
CA ILE A 355 4.41 -9.70 18.57
C ILE A 355 3.31 -10.59 19.15
N GLU A 356 3.66 -11.55 20.01
CA GLU A 356 2.70 -12.47 20.65
C GLU A 356 1.68 -11.73 21.50
N GLN A 357 2.17 -10.85 22.37
CA GLN A 357 1.33 -10.05 23.24
C GLN A 357 0.35 -9.19 22.44
N ASN A 358 0.81 -8.57 21.36
CA ASN A 358 -0.05 -7.71 20.56
C ASN A 358 -1.09 -8.48 19.74
N VAL A 359 -0.78 -9.69 19.23
CA VAL A 359 -1.79 -10.55 18.60
C VAL A 359 -2.90 -10.92 19.60
N GLN A 360 -2.53 -11.23 20.85
CA GLN A 360 -3.51 -11.46 21.91
C GLN A 360 -4.35 -10.20 22.19
N ASN A 361 -3.73 -9.03 22.21
CA ASN A 361 -4.44 -7.76 22.40
C ASN A 361 -5.42 -7.48 21.25
N TYR A 362 -5.02 -7.69 19.99
CA TYR A 362 -5.91 -7.59 18.82
C TYR A 362 -7.16 -8.46 18.99
N ASN A 363 -6.98 -9.74 19.31
CA ASN A 363 -8.10 -10.66 19.52
C ASN A 363 -8.94 -10.28 20.76
N PHE A 364 -8.32 -9.81 21.83
CA PHE A 364 -9.05 -9.33 23.02
C PHE A 364 -10.00 -8.16 22.69
N TYR A 365 -9.54 -7.18 21.90
CA TYR A 365 -10.37 -6.04 21.49
C TYR A 365 -11.38 -6.40 20.40
N ALA A 366 -11.13 -7.44 19.59
CA ALA A 366 -12.06 -7.92 18.59
C ALA A 366 -13.31 -8.61 19.19
N ARG A 367 -13.17 -9.32 20.30
CA ARG A 367 -14.25 -10.14 20.93
C ARG A 367 -15.53 -9.40 21.30
N LYS A 368 -15.50 -8.07 21.37
CA LYS A 368 -16.64 -7.27 21.83
C LYS A 368 -17.56 -6.80 20.71
N TYR A 369 -17.19 -6.99 19.44
CA TYR A 369 -17.88 -6.38 18.31
C TYR A 369 -17.86 -7.31 17.08
N ILE A 370 -19.05 -7.72 16.61
CA ILE A 370 -19.23 -8.42 15.34
C ILE A 370 -19.21 -7.34 14.25
N ASN A 371 -18.11 -7.26 13.50
CA ASN A 371 -17.94 -6.22 12.49
C ASN A 371 -18.22 -6.77 11.08
N SER A 372 -19.13 -6.14 10.34
CA SER A 372 -19.43 -6.49 8.94
C SER A 372 -18.45 -5.90 7.93
N TYR A 373 -17.75 -4.83 8.29
CA TYR A 373 -16.77 -4.13 7.45
C TYR A 373 -15.34 -4.63 7.68
N LEU A 374 -15.00 -4.90 8.94
CA LEU A 374 -13.68 -5.38 9.36
C LEU A 374 -13.50 -6.84 9.25
#